data_AF-A0A7V6L8J2-F1
#
_entry.id   AF-A0A7V6L8J2-F1
#
_cell.length_a   1.000
_cell.length_b   1.000
_cell.length_c   1.000
_cell.angle_alpha   90.00
_cell.angle_beta   90.00
_cell.angle_gamma   90.00
#
_symmetry.space_group_name_H-M   'P 1'
#
loop_
_entity.id
_entity.type
_entity.pdbx_description
1 polymer ?
#
loop_
_entity_poly.entity_id
_entity_poly.type
_entity_poly.pdbx_seq_one_letter_code
_entity_poly.pdbx_strand_id
1 'polypeptide(L)'
;MKPKWFVPSYLKLQYAGLIGFASAGIGYDFTPRYEGTLYFGVLSRTFGGSSVNVQTLSYKSSWKLFKQHFRGDFVPKAGFSLNWGYTNNTFIKLPSYYPNKYYFQNKLHLAPFYGAEWQINTKGVLSGIGIYAEMSTLDAYLLEFIRTKYVTIDKIWNLCVGLSLYLD
;
A
#
# COMPACT_ATOMS: atom_id res chain seq x y z
N MET A 1 20.70 -24.01 -11.53
CA MET A 1 19.32 -23.50 -11.74
C MET A 1 18.91 -22.75 -10.49
N LYS A 2 18.70 -21.42 -10.56
CA LYS A 2 18.25 -20.64 -9.40
C LYS A 2 16.77 -20.98 -9.14
N PRO A 3 16.35 -21.19 -7.88
CA PRO A 3 15.01 -21.65 -7.63
C PRO A 3 14.00 -20.52 -7.90
N LYS A 4 12.93 -20.83 -8.65
CA LYS A 4 11.95 -19.87 -9.18
C LYS A 4 11.20 -19.06 -8.10
N TRP A 5 11.25 -19.46 -6.83
CA TRP A 5 10.57 -18.76 -5.73
C TRP A 5 11.27 -17.45 -5.30
N PHE A 6 12.50 -17.19 -5.75
CA PHE A 6 13.24 -15.97 -5.40
C PHE A 6 13.07 -14.84 -6.42
N VAL A 7 12.50 -15.13 -7.59
CA VAL A 7 12.30 -14.12 -8.65
C VAL A 7 10.90 -13.54 -8.50
N PRO A 8 10.75 -12.22 -8.28
CA PRO A 8 9.44 -11.60 -8.18
C PRO A 8 8.70 -11.67 -9.52
N SER A 9 7.38 -11.84 -9.46
CA SER A 9 6.51 -11.83 -10.66
C SER A 9 6.40 -10.42 -11.25
N TYR A 10 6.46 -9.40 -10.40
CA TYR A 10 6.40 -8.01 -10.80
C TYR A 10 7.05 -7.08 -9.78
N LEU A 11 7.39 -5.89 -10.24
CA LEU A 11 7.82 -4.76 -9.43
C LEU A 11 6.74 -3.68 -9.47
N LYS A 12 6.52 -2.98 -8.37
CA LYS A 12 5.60 -1.84 -8.30
C LYS A 12 6.29 -0.61 -7.76
N LEU A 13 5.99 0.54 -8.34
CA LEU A 13 6.38 1.83 -7.84
C LEU A 13 5.10 2.58 -7.51
N GLN A 14 4.98 3.03 -6.27
CA GLN A 14 3.83 3.78 -5.79
C GLN A 14 4.26 5.17 -5.37
N TYR A 15 3.47 6.15 -5.81
CA TYR A 15 3.56 7.53 -5.38
C TYR A 15 2.36 7.88 -4.51
N ALA A 16 2.66 8.54 -3.39
CA ALA A 16 1.70 8.93 -2.36
C ALA A 16 0.92 7.75 -1.72
N GLY A 17 -0.07 8.10 -0.89
CA GLY A 17 -0.85 7.17 -0.10
C GLY A 17 -0.28 6.92 1.30
N LEU A 18 -0.78 5.88 1.96
CA LEU A 18 -0.53 5.61 3.38
C LEU A 18 0.82 4.95 3.71
N ILE A 19 1.64 4.64 2.68
CA ILE A 19 2.91 3.90 2.83
C ILE A 19 4.12 4.87 2.85
N GLY A 20 4.02 6.01 2.18
CA GLY A 20 5.10 6.98 2.04
C GLY A 20 4.88 7.88 0.82
N PHE A 21 5.75 8.87 0.64
CA PHE A 21 5.69 9.76 -0.52
C PHE A 21 6.07 9.01 -1.81
N ALA A 22 7.13 8.18 -1.72
CA ALA A 22 7.50 7.24 -2.76
C ALA A 22 7.74 5.88 -2.12
N SER A 23 7.24 4.82 -2.74
CA SER A 23 7.45 3.45 -2.31
C SER A 23 7.73 2.54 -3.50
N ALA A 24 8.61 1.57 -3.26
CA ALA A 24 8.92 0.51 -4.22
C ALA A 24 8.49 -0.82 -3.61
N GLY A 25 7.90 -1.67 -4.43
CA GLY A 25 7.37 -2.95 -4.01
C GLY A 25 7.80 -4.09 -4.92
N ILE A 26 8.00 -5.24 -4.31
CA ILE A 26 8.22 -6.52 -5.00
C ILE A 26 7.00 -7.40 -4.74
N GLY A 27 6.47 -8.03 -5.76
CA GLY A 27 5.26 -8.81 -5.61
C GLY A 27 5.27 -10.14 -6.35
N TYR A 28 4.41 -11.01 -5.85
CA TYR A 28 4.25 -12.38 -6.30
C TYR A 28 2.77 -12.66 -6.55
N ASP A 29 2.49 -13.30 -7.67
CA ASP A 29 1.16 -13.85 -7.95
C ASP A 29 1.07 -15.26 -7.35
N PHE A 30 0.31 -15.40 -6.27
CA PHE A 30 0.10 -16.70 -5.62
C PHE A 30 -1.03 -17.48 -6.28
N THR A 31 -2.05 -16.77 -6.79
CA THR A 31 -3.11 -17.35 -7.61
C THR A 31 -3.48 -16.36 -8.72
N PRO A 32 -4.22 -16.78 -9.77
CA PRO A 32 -4.66 -15.85 -10.82
C PRO A 32 -5.43 -14.62 -10.32
N ARG A 33 -6.01 -14.70 -9.11
CA ARG A 33 -6.78 -13.62 -8.48
C ARG A 33 -6.08 -12.95 -7.30
N TYR A 34 -5.12 -13.62 -6.67
CA TYR A 34 -4.51 -13.17 -5.43
C TYR A 34 -3.04 -12.85 -5.65
N GLU A 35 -2.69 -11.60 -5.35
CA GLU A 35 -1.34 -11.08 -5.46
C GLU A 35 -0.90 -10.52 -4.09
N GLY A 36 0.32 -10.87 -3.68
CA GLY A 36 0.93 -10.35 -2.45
C GLY A 36 2.11 -9.48 -2.82
N THR A 37 2.11 -8.22 -2.38
CA THR A 37 3.19 -7.27 -2.66
C THR A 37 3.78 -6.75 -1.36
N LEU A 38 5.10 -6.79 -1.25
CA LEU A 38 5.84 -6.19 -0.15
C LEU A 38 6.43 -4.86 -0.63
N TYR A 39 6.01 -3.77 -0.02
CA TYR A 39 6.43 -2.41 -0.29
C TYR A 39 7.40 -1.90 0.78
N PHE A 40 8.38 -1.15 0.33
CA PHE A 40 9.23 -0.33 1.15
C PHE A 40 9.03 1.13 0.74
N GLY A 41 8.42 1.90 1.65
CA GLY A 41 8.16 3.33 1.49
C GLY A 41 9.17 4.17 2.23
N VAL A 42 9.57 5.27 1.62
CA VAL A 42 10.39 6.30 2.25
C VAL A 42 9.64 7.62 2.25
N LEU A 43 9.53 8.23 3.43
CA LEU A 43 9.05 9.59 3.59
C LEU A 43 10.28 10.48 3.80
N SER A 44 10.67 11.21 2.76
CA SER A 44 11.83 12.10 2.79
C SER A 44 11.45 13.51 3.27
N ARG A 45 12.39 14.15 3.98
CA ARG A 45 12.30 15.47 4.62
C ARG A 45 11.75 16.60 3.74
N THR A 46 11.88 16.50 2.42
CA THR A 46 11.64 17.62 1.49
C THR A 46 10.17 17.86 1.16
N PHE A 47 9.27 16.88 1.37
CA PHE A 47 7.87 16.98 0.89
C PHE A 47 6.80 16.76 1.97
N GLY A 48 7.17 16.39 3.19
CA GLY A 48 6.22 15.98 4.25
C GLY A 48 6.08 16.94 5.44
N GLY A 49 6.76 18.10 5.45
CA GLY A 49 6.65 19.10 6.53
C GLY A 49 7.06 18.62 7.93
N SER A 50 7.66 17.43 8.07
CA SER A 50 8.07 16.83 9.34
C SER A 50 9.54 16.43 9.31
N SER A 51 10.29 16.81 10.34
CA SER A 51 11.76 16.71 10.46
C SER A 51 12.33 15.28 10.59
N VAL A 52 11.59 14.24 10.20
CA VAL A 52 11.91 12.85 10.49
C VAL A 52 11.81 11.99 9.24
N ASN A 53 12.89 11.24 8.95
CA ASN A 53 12.87 10.20 7.94
C ASN A 53 12.06 9.02 8.48
N VAL A 54 10.95 8.70 7.83
CA VAL A 54 10.13 7.53 8.16
C VAL A 54 10.32 6.49 7.08
N GLN A 55 10.69 5.29 7.49
CA GLN A 55 10.72 4.12 6.62
C GLN A 55 9.50 3.27 6.95
N THR A 56 8.73 2.89 5.95
CA THR A 56 7.51 2.10 6.15
C THR A 56 7.64 0.81 5.38
N LEU A 57 7.59 -0.31 6.08
CA LEU A 57 7.46 -1.62 5.47
C LEU A 57 5.98 -1.97 5.39
N SER A 58 5.46 -2.24 4.20
CA SER A 58 4.02 -2.50 4.03
C SER A 58 3.78 -3.77 3.24
N TYR A 59 2.90 -4.64 3.73
CA TYR A 59 2.46 -5.81 3.00
C TYR A 59 1.05 -5.55 2.44
N LYS A 60 0.91 -5.57 1.12
CA LYS A 60 -0.37 -5.45 0.42
C LYS A 60 -0.85 -6.82 -0.03
N SER A 61 -2.04 -7.17 0.43
CA SER A 61 -2.80 -8.35 0.04
C SER A 61 -3.90 -7.87 -0.90
N SER A 62 -3.82 -8.24 -2.19
CA SER A 62 -4.67 -7.68 -3.25
C SER A 62 -5.41 -8.78 -4.01
N TRP A 63 -6.69 -8.58 -4.26
CA TRP A 63 -7.55 -9.47 -5.02
C TRP A 63 -8.11 -8.78 -6.27
N LYS A 64 -7.94 -9.42 -7.42
CA LYS A 64 -8.59 -9.03 -8.68
C LYS A 64 -10.08 -9.37 -8.60
N LEU A 65 -10.94 -8.37 -8.74
CA LEU A 65 -12.39 -8.53 -8.57
C LEU A 65 -13.04 -9.32 -9.71
N PHE A 66 -12.52 -9.19 -10.93
CA PHE A 66 -12.99 -9.93 -12.09
C PHE A 66 -11.99 -11.00 -12.53
N LYS A 67 -12.52 -12.11 -13.06
CA LYS A 67 -11.74 -13.26 -13.58
C LYS A 67 -11.06 -12.95 -14.92
N GLN A 68 -11.58 -11.96 -15.65
CA GLN A 68 -11.13 -11.53 -16.96
C GLN A 68 -10.93 -10.01 -16.95
N HIS A 69 -10.04 -9.51 -17.80
CA HIS A 69 -9.85 -8.08 -18.02
C HIS A 69 -11.21 -7.45 -18.36
N PHE A 70 -11.69 -6.56 -17.50
CA PHE A 70 -12.92 -5.82 -17.78
C PHE A 70 -12.58 -4.81 -18.86
N ARG A 71 -13.17 -4.91 -20.06
CA ARG A 71 -12.82 -4.06 -21.21
C ARG A 71 -11.32 -4.05 -21.57
N GLY A 72 -10.81 -5.20 -22.01
CA GLY A 72 -9.54 -5.30 -22.73
C GLY A 72 -8.33 -5.38 -21.81
N ASP A 73 -8.19 -4.45 -20.87
CA ASP A 73 -6.94 -4.28 -20.11
C ASP A 73 -7.14 -3.67 -18.70
N PHE A 74 -8.38 -3.39 -18.30
CA PHE A 74 -8.70 -2.80 -17.00
C PHE A 74 -8.98 -3.88 -15.94
N VAL A 75 -8.21 -3.84 -14.85
CA VAL A 75 -8.22 -4.82 -13.77
C VAL A 75 -8.54 -4.12 -12.46
N PRO A 76 -9.82 -4.08 -12.04
CA PRO A 76 -10.18 -3.55 -10.74
C PRO A 76 -9.76 -4.52 -9.63
N LYS A 77 -9.22 -3.96 -8.56
CA LYS A 77 -8.60 -4.68 -7.44
C LYS A 77 -9.09 -4.12 -6.12
N ALA A 78 -9.18 -4.97 -5.12
CA ALA A 78 -9.45 -4.56 -3.75
C ALA A 78 -8.68 -5.44 -2.78
N GLY A 79 -8.42 -4.93 -1.59
CA GLY A 79 -7.66 -5.67 -0.59
C GLY A 79 -7.35 -4.84 0.64
N PHE A 80 -6.30 -5.24 1.34
CA PHE A 80 -5.83 -4.52 2.52
C PHE A 80 -4.31 -4.46 2.55
N SER A 81 -3.79 -3.36 3.08
CA SER A 81 -2.38 -3.14 3.35
C SER A 81 -2.13 -3.18 4.85
N LEU A 82 -1.14 -3.94 5.28
CA LEU A 82 -0.59 -3.87 6.63
C LEU A 82 0.66 -3.00 6.58
N ASN A 83 0.60 -1.81 7.15
CA ASN A 83 1.67 -0.82 7.10
C ASN A 83 2.39 -0.81 8.45
N TRP A 84 3.68 -1.08 8.44
CA TRP A 84 4.55 -1.01 9.60
C TRP A 84 5.54 0.15 9.46
N GLY A 85 5.31 1.22 10.21
CA GLY A 85 6.20 2.38 10.26
C GLY A 85 7.37 2.19 11.23
N TYR A 86 8.60 2.31 10.73
CA TYR A 86 9.81 2.41 11.54
C TYR A 86 10.25 3.88 11.59
N THR A 87 10.13 4.49 12.77
CA THR A 87 10.48 5.90 13.01
C THR A 87 11.36 6.01 14.25
N ASN A 88 12.47 6.74 14.15
CA ASN A 88 13.45 6.95 15.23
C ASN A 88 12.90 7.75 16.44
N ASN A 89 11.66 8.25 16.34
CA ASN A 89 10.95 9.00 17.38
C ASN A 89 9.70 8.27 17.93
N THR A 90 9.51 6.99 17.58
CA THR A 90 8.41 6.20 18.16
C THR A 90 8.87 5.55 19.46
N PHE A 91 8.65 6.27 20.56
CA PHE A 91 8.84 5.74 21.90
C PHE A 91 8.03 4.44 22.06
N ILE A 92 8.70 3.36 22.49
CA ILE A 92 8.08 2.05 22.78
C ILE A 92 7.21 2.12 24.04
N LYS A 93 7.44 3.14 24.88
CA LYS A 93 6.74 3.41 26.13
C LYS A 93 6.57 4.93 26.23
N LEU A 94 5.35 5.43 26.38
CA LEU A 94 5.15 6.86 26.64
C LEU A 94 5.91 7.25 27.94
N PRO A 95 6.53 8.44 28.00
CA PRO A 95 6.93 9.05 29.27
C PRO A 95 5.70 9.14 30.20
N SER A 96 5.88 8.92 31.50
CA SER A 96 4.77 8.73 32.47
C SER A 96 3.86 9.95 32.69
N TYR A 97 4.00 11.01 31.90
CA TYR A 97 3.21 12.23 31.97
C TYR A 97 1.89 12.15 31.17
N TYR A 98 1.74 11.16 30.28
CA TYR A 98 0.52 10.97 29.50
C TYR A 98 -0.31 9.80 30.04
N PRO A 99 -1.64 9.95 30.20
CA PRO A 99 -2.49 8.87 30.70
C PRO A 99 -2.40 7.63 29.80
N ASN A 100 -2.22 6.46 30.42
CA ASN A 100 -1.92 5.13 29.84
C ASN A 100 -2.89 4.62 28.74
N LYS A 101 -3.88 5.40 28.31
CA LYS A 101 -4.93 5.00 27.37
C LYS A 101 -5.17 5.99 26.21
N TYR A 102 -4.39 7.07 26.09
CA TYR A 102 -4.72 8.12 25.11
C TYR A 102 -4.24 7.84 23.68
N TYR A 103 -3.22 7.00 23.50
CA TYR A 103 -2.75 6.58 22.18
C TYR A 103 -2.51 5.07 22.15
N PHE A 104 -3.37 4.34 21.43
CA PHE A 104 -3.11 2.95 21.04
C PHE A 104 -2.04 3.01 19.93
N GLN A 105 -0.78 3.15 20.34
CA GLN A 105 0.35 3.38 19.43
C GLN A 105 0.78 2.06 18.77
N ASN A 106 -0.13 1.45 18.01
CA ASN A 106 0.20 0.29 17.20
C ASN A 106 1.07 0.78 16.03
N LYS A 107 2.32 0.32 15.98
CA LYS A 107 3.22 0.52 14.83
C LYS A 107 2.71 -0.15 13.54
N LEU A 108 1.64 -0.93 13.65
CA LEU A 108 0.98 -1.67 12.60
C LEU A 108 -0.38 -1.05 12.34
N HIS A 109 -0.58 -0.57 11.11
CA HIS A 109 -1.86 -0.04 10.65
C HIS A 109 -2.44 -0.93 9.57
N LEU A 110 -3.70 -1.31 9.73
CA LEU A 110 -4.45 -1.97 8.67
C LEU A 110 -5.13 -0.91 7.81
N ALA A 111 -4.99 -0.99 6.50
CA ALA A 111 -5.58 -0.04 5.58
C ALA A 111 -6.28 -0.78 4.42
N PRO A 112 -7.61 -0.90 4.43
CA PRO A 112 -8.31 -1.43 3.27
C PRO A 112 -8.16 -0.46 2.08
N PHE A 113 -8.08 -1.01 0.89
CA PHE A 113 -7.98 -0.25 -0.35
C PHE A 113 -8.82 -0.89 -1.46
N TYR A 114 -9.23 -0.05 -2.39
CA TYR A 114 -9.80 -0.47 -3.66
C TYR A 114 -9.23 0.42 -4.77
N GLY A 115 -9.17 -0.10 -5.97
CA GLY A 115 -8.57 0.62 -7.08
C GLY A 115 -8.70 -0.15 -8.37
N ALA A 116 -7.96 0.31 -9.36
CA ALA A 116 -7.86 -0.40 -10.61
C ALA A 116 -6.50 -0.17 -11.25
N GLU A 117 -6.14 -1.13 -12.09
CA GLU A 117 -4.92 -1.12 -12.87
C GLU A 117 -5.27 -1.28 -14.34
N TRP A 118 -4.67 -0.44 -15.17
CA TRP A 118 -4.65 -0.58 -16.61
C TRP A 118 -3.36 -1.27 -17.01
N GLN A 119 -3.45 -2.44 -17.65
CA GLN A 119 -2.29 -3.21 -18.09
C GLN A 119 -2.01 -3.01 -19.57
N ILE A 120 -0.75 -2.89 -19.95
CA ILE A 120 -0.31 -2.78 -21.34
C ILE A 120 0.72 -3.88 -21.55
N ASN A 121 0.33 -4.91 -22.30
CA ASN A 121 1.23 -6.00 -22.64
C ASN A 121 2.31 -5.49 -23.60
N THR A 122 3.57 -5.83 -23.31
CA THR A 122 4.71 -5.48 -24.16
C THR A 122 5.44 -6.76 -24.57
N LYS A 123 6.14 -6.73 -25.70
CA LYS A 123 7.00 -7.83 -26.16
C LYS A 123 8.45 -7.41 -25.96
N GLY A 124 9.10 -7.91 -24.91
CA GLY A 124 10.48 -7.55 -24.57
C GLY A 124 10.98 -8.21 -23.28
N VAL A 125 11.95 -7.57 -22.62
CA VAL A 125 12.50 -8.03 -21.31
C VAL A 125 11.48 -7.94 -20.18
N LEU A 126 10.47 -7.07 -20.34
CA LEU A 126 9.29 -6.99 -19.49
C LEU A 126 8.12 -7.64 -20.24
N SER A 127 7.29 -8.40 -19.53
CA SER A 127 6.08 -9.02 -20.09
C SER A 127 4.92 -8.02 -20.18
N GLY A 128 4.94 -6.96 -19.38
CA GLY A 128 3.91 -5.92 -19.39
C GLY A 128 4.24 -4.72 -18.50
N ILE A 129 3.56 -3.61 -18.73
CA ILE A 129 3.59 -2.41 -17.89
C ILE A 129 2.16 -2.10 -17.48
N GLY A 130 1.92 -1.86 -16.20
CA GLY A 130 0.63 -1.45 -15.66
C GLY A 130 0.69 -0.06 -15.06
N ILE A 131 -0.38 0.71 -15.20
CA ILE A 131 -0.61 1.96 -14.45
C ILE A 131 -1.78 1.70 -13.52
N TYR A 132 -1.60 1.90 -12.22
CA TYR A 132 -2.67 1.68 -11.24
C TYR A 132 -2.97 2.92 -10.40
N ALA A 133 -4.22 3.04 -10.00
CA ALA A 133 -4.68 4.04 -9.05
C ALA A 133 -5.49 3.34 -7.95
N GLU A 134 -5.21 3.68 -6.70
CA GLU A 134 -5.79 3.05 -5.52
C GLU A 134 -6.28 4.12 -4.52
N MET A 135 -7.47 3.91 -3.99
CA MET A 135 -8.00 4.65 -2.85
C MET A 135 -7.86 3.78 -1.60
N SER A 136 -7.23 4.32 -0.57
CA SER A 136 -6.93 3.62 0.68
C SER A 136 -7.38 4.43 1.90
N THR A 137 -7.78 3.77 2.97
CA THR A 137 -8.15 4.40 4.25
C THR A 137 -7.42 3.71 5.40
N LEU A 138 -7.04 4.43 6.45
CA LEU A 138 -6.44 3.84 7.65
C LEU A 138 -7.54 3.27 8.57
N ASP A 139 -7.22 2.19 9.29
CA ASP A 139 -8.07 1.57 10.32
C ASP A 139 -8.52 2.54 11.40
N ALA A 140 -7.63 3.41 11.89
CA ALA A 140 -7.95 4.40 12.92
C ALA A 140 -9.08 5.34 12.47
N TYR A 141 -9.02 5.81 11.23
CA TYR A 141 -10.08 6.67 10.68
C TYR A 141 -11.37 5.89 10.40
N LEU A 142 -11.27 4.62 9.98
CA LEU A 142 -12.45 3.77 9.80
C LEU A 142 -13.16 3.52 11.14
N LEU A 143 -12.39 3.26 12.20
CA LEU A 143 -12.90 3.09 13.55
C LEU A 143 -13.52 4.39 14.09
N GLU A 144 -12.90 5.54 13.83
CA GLU A 144 -13.46 6.84 14.20
C GLU A 144 -14.75 7.17 13.45
N PHE A 145 -14.82 6.83 12.16
CA PHE A 145 -16.04 6.94 11.34
C PHE A 145 -17.18 6.09 11.89
N ILE A 146 -16.90 4.85 12.31
CA ILE A 146 -17.90 3.95 12.89
C ILE A 146 -18.34 4.45 14.29
N ARG A 147 -17.42 4.99 15.09
CA ARG A 147 -17.70 5.43 16.47
C ARG A 147 -18.32 6.82 16.57
N THR A 148 -18.11 7.69 15.58
CA THR A 148 -18.51 9.11 15.67
C THR A 148 -19.15 9.58 14.36
N LYS A 149 -20.38 10.09 14.40
CA LYS A 149 -21.12 10.65 13.24
C LYS A 149 -20.53 11.95 12.63
N TYR A 150 -19.32 12.36 13.05
CA TYR A 150 -18.72 13.64 12.68
C TYR A 150 -17.74 13.58 11.50
N VAL A 151 -17.24 12.40 11.15
CA VAL A 151 -16.29 12.24 10.04
C VAL A 151 -17.06 11.82 8.80
N THR A 152 -16.95 12.58 7.71
CA THR A 152 -17.57 12.23 6.43
C THR A 152 -16.63 11.30 5.64
N ILE A 153 -17.19 10.27 5.00
CA ILE A 153 -16.43 9.18 4.35
C ILE A 153 -15.47 9.70 3.27
N ASP A 154 -15.81 10.83 2.64
CA ASP A 154 -15.09 11.53 1.59
C ASP A 154 -13.73 12.09 2.02
N LYS A 155 -13.51 12.41 3.30
CA LYS A 155 -12.24 13.00 3.77
C LYS A 155 -11.18 12.00 4.18
N ILE A 156 -11.53 10.72 4.23
CA ILE A 156 -10.67 9.67 4.78
C ILE A 156 -9.84 8.99 3.67
N TRP A 157 -10.29 9.11 2.42
CA TRP A 157 -9.65 8.43 1.31
C TRP A 157 -8.35 9.09 0.88
N ASN A 158 -7.31 8.28 0.85
CA ASN A 158 -6.00 8.64 0.35
C ASN A 158 -5.81 8.00 -1.02
N LEU A 159 -5.63 8.85 -2.04
CA LEU A 159 -5.34 8.42 -3.40
C LEU A 159 -3.84 8.12 -3.55
N CYS A 160 -3.56 6.99 -4.18
CA CYS A 160 -2.24 6.56 -4.62
C CYS A 160 -2.28 6.35 -6.13
N VAL A 161 -1.19 6.68 -6.80
CA VAL A 161 -0.96 6.32 -8.20
C VAL A 161 0.37 5.58 -8.29
N GLY A 162 0.43 4.56 -9.12
CA GLY A 162 1.64 3.77 -9.28
C GLY A 162 1.79 3.10 -10.64
N LEU A 163 2.96 2.51 -10.82
CA LEU A 163 3.38 1.77 -12.00
C LEU A 163 3.74 0.34 -11.60
N SER A 164 3.25 -0.64 -12.35
CA SER A 164 3.64 -2.03 -12.25
C SER A 164 4.50 -2.42 -13.44
N LEU A 165 5.58 -3.14 -13.20
CA LEU A 165 6.46 -3.71 -14.22
C LEU A 165 6.42 -5.22 -14.06
N TYR A 166 5.84 -5.91 -15.03
CA TYR A 166 5.72 -7.36 -15.04
C TYR A 166 7.00 -8.00 -15.62
N LEU A 167 7.52 -8.98 -14.91
CA LEU A 167 8.73 -9.73 -15.27
C LEU A 167 8.30 -11.08 -15.88
N ASP A 168 9.12 -11.62 -16.77
CA ASP A 168 8.89 -12.89 -17.49
C ASP A 168 9.77 -14.03 -16.95
#